data_AF-A0A0B2UPT2-F1
#
_entry.id   AF-A0A0B2UPT2-F1
#
_cell.length_a   1.000
_cell.length_b   1.000
_cell.length_c   1.000
_cell.angle_alpha   90.00
_cell.angle_beta   90.00
_cell.angle_gamma   90.00
#
_symmetry.space_group_name_H-M   'P 1'
#
loop_
_entity.id
_entity.type
_entity.pdbx_description
1 polymer ?
#
loop_
_entity_poly.entity_id
_entity_poly.type
_entity_poly.pdbx_seq_one_letter_code
_entity_poly.pdbx_strand_id
1 'polypeptide(L)'
;MVDESRAWEQLRCSVQLWLNDAQQRLSEGGKVSELTEEALRAELKEVEQISDSIDEMKSKMTELNTRSNALLDEFRADEGHNLSHSTSKMNTLWSKFNDKF
;
A
#
# COMPACT_ATOMS: atom_id res chain seq x y z
N MET A 1 -15.47 -17.91 -5.79
CA MET A 1 -15.78 -16.56 -6.31
C MET A 1 -16.08 -15.54 -5.19
N VAL A 2 -17.22 -15.60 -4.48
CA VAL A 2 -17.55 -14.57 -3.44
C VAL A 2 -16.51 -14.47 -2.33
N ASP A 3 -16.00 -15.61 -1.84
CA ASP A 3 -14.95 -15.62 -0.81
C ASP A 3 -13.62 -15.05 -1.30
N GLU A 4 -13.24 -15.31 -2.55
CA GLU A 4 -12.00 -14.75 -3.13
C GLU A 4 -12.13 -13.25 -3.39
N SER A 5 -13.26 -12.78 -3.90
CA SER A 5 -13.54 -11.34 -4.05
C SER A 5 -13.50 -10.64 -2.69
N ARG A 6 -14.04 -11.26 -1.65
CA ARG A 6 -14.02 -10.73 -0.28
C ARG A 6 -12.61 -10.69 0.29
N ALA A 7 -11.83 -11.75 0.13
CA ALA A 7 -10.45 -11.81 0.60
C ALA A 7 -9.57 -10.78 -0.13
N TRP A 8 -9.75 -10.63 -1.44
CA TRP A 8 -9.09 -9.59 -2.23
C TRP A 8 -9.46 -8.18 -1.74
N GLU A 9 -10.73 -7.90 -1.47
CA GLU A 9 -11.18 -6.59 -0.98
C GLU A 9 -10.63 -6.25 0.41
N GLN A 10 -10.56 -7.24 1.31
CA GLN A 10 -9.95 -7.09 2.62
C GLN A 10 -8.44 -6.76 2.51
N LEU A 11 -7.73 -7.48 1.64
CA LEU A 11 -6.32 -7.25 1.38
C LEU A 11 -6.09 -5.86 0.78
N ARG A 12 -6.91 -5.47 -0.20
CA ARG A 12 -6.89 -4.14 -0.81
C ARG A 12 -7.08 -3.03 0.21
N CYS A 13 -8.08 -3.15 1.09
CA CYS A 13 -8.32 -2.20 2.17
C CYS A 13 -7.13 -2.10 3.11
N SER A 14 -6.57 -3.24 3.54
CA SER A 14 -5.42 -3.28 4.45
C SER A 14 -4.20 -2.57 3.86
N VAL A 15 -3.86 -2.86 2.60
CA VAL A 15 -2.70 -2.24 1.95
C VAL A 15 -2.95 -0.76 1.70
N GLN A 16 -4.16 -0.37 1.31
CA GLN A 16 -4.49 1.03 1.07
C GLN A 16 -4.41 1.87 2.35
N LEU A 17 -4.90 1.35 3.47
CA LEU A 17 -4.81 2.03 4.76
C LEU A 17 -3.36 2.25 5.17
N TRP A 18 -2.53 1.21 5.06
CA TRP A 18 -1.10 1.32 5.35
C TRP A 18 -0.40 2.32 4.44
N LEU A 19 -0.68 2.31 3.13
CA LEU A 19 -0.07 3.26 2.18
C LEU A 19 -0.45 4.71 2.51
N ASN A 20 -1.70 4.97 2.87
CA ASN A 20 -2.14 6.31 3.23
C ASN A 20 -1.46 6.81 4.52
N ASP A 21 -1.38 5.96 5.55
CA ASP A 21 -0.73 6.28 6.82
C ASP A 21 0.78 6.52 6.62
N ALA A 22 1.47 5.62 5.91
CA ALA A 22 2.89 5.77 5.63
C ALA A 22 3.20 7.03 4.80
N GLN A 23 2.37 7.34 3.79
CA GLN A 23 2.52 8.58 3.01
C GLN A 23 2.27 9.84 3.85
N GLN A 24 1.30 9.80 4.77
CA GLN A 24 1.01 10.92 5.65
C GLN A 24 2.21 11.20 6.57
N ARG A 25 2.73 10.18 7.25
CA ARG A 25 3.90 10.31 8.14
C ARG A 25 5.13 10.85 7.40
N LEU A 26 5.42 10.32 6.21
CA LEU A 26 6.53 10.82 5.37
C LEU A 26 6.33 12.25 4.88
N SER A 27 5.09 12.74 4.81
CA SER A 27 4.78 14.11 4.36
C SER A 27 4.73 15.13 5.49
N GLU A 28 4.51 14.68 6.73
CA GLU A 28 4.41 15.53 7.93
C GLU A 28 5.77 15.89 8.54
N GLY A 29 6.84 15.17 8.14
CA GLY A 29 8.19 15.40 8.63
C GLY A 29 8.70 16.84 8.42
N GLY A 30 9.22 17.42 9.50
CA GLY A 30 9.84 18.74 9.48
C GLY A 30 11.20 18.76 8.76
N LYS A 31 11.68 19.95 8.37
CA LYS A 31 13.04 20.06 7.83
C LYS A 31 14.04 19.67 8.91
N VAL A 32 14.99 18.79 8.56
CA VAL A 32 16.03 18.31 9.47
C VAL A 32 16.80 19.45 10.15
N SER A 33 16.98 20.58 9.46
CA SER A 33 17.66 21.77 9.98
C SER A 33 16.86 22.59 11.00
N GLU A 34 15.56 22.32 11.15
CA GLU A 34 14.62 23.09 11.98
C GLU A 34 14.13 22.28 13.21
N LEU A 35 14.46 21.00 13.30
CA LEU A 35 14.02 20.09 14.37
C LEU A 35 15.08 19.95 15.47
N THR A 36 14.64 19.72 16.71
CA THR A 36 15.53 19.35 17.82
C THR A 36 16.03 17.91 17.66
N GLU A 37 17.10 17.54 18.38
CA GLU A 37 17.60 16.17 18.35
C GLU A 37 16.53 15.16 18.78
N GLU A 38 15.71 15.49 19.78
CA GLU A 38 14.61 14.63 20.24
C GLU A 38 13.54 14.46 19.17
N ALA A 39 13.18 15.53 18.46
CA ALA A 39 12.22 15.46 17.36
C ALA A 39 12.78 14.65 16.18
N LEU A 40 14.06 14.81 15.84
CA LEU A 40 14.73 14.00 14.82
C LEU A 40 14.76 12.50 15.17
N ARG A 41 14.97 12.16 16.45
CA ARG A 41 14.91 10.77 16.92
C ARG A 41 13.51 10.18 16.82
N ALA A 42 12.47 10.98 17.05
CA ALA A 42 11.08 10.54 16.89
C ALA A 42 10.75 10.27 15.42
N GLU A 43 11.09 11.20 14.52
CA GLU A 43 10.93 11.05 13.07
C GLU A 43 11.67 9.82 12.54
N LEU A 44 12.92 9.61 12.98
CA LEU A 44 13.71 8.44 12.58
C LEU A 44 13.01 7.14 12.97
N LYS A 45 12.45 7.08 14.19
CA LYS A 45 11.72 5.91 14.67
C LYS A 45 10.46 5.64 13.85
N GLU A 46 9.76 6.68 13.39
CA GLU A 46 8.60 6.51 12.53
C GLU A 46 8.98 5.96 11.15
N VAL A 47 10.08 6.44 10.57
CA VAL A 47 10.63 5.90 9.31
C VAL A 47 11.09 4.45 9.47
N GLU A 48 11.74 4.11 10.59
CA GLU A 48 12.14 2.74 10.91
C GLU A 48 10.92 1.80 10.99
N GLN A 49 9.83 2.22 11.64
CA GLN A 49 8.58 1.43 11.69
C GLN A 49 7.96 1.21 10.31
N ILE A 50 8.03 2.21 9.43
CA ILE A 50 7.60 2.04 8.04
C ILE A 50 8.50 1.02 7.36
N SER A 51 9.83 1.18 7.47
CA SER A 51 10.81 0.26 6.89
C SER A 51 10.60 -1.19 7.32
N ASP A 52 10.35 -1.43 8.60
CA ASP A 52 10.12 -2.77 9.15
C ASP A 52 8.87 -3.47 8.58
N SER A 53 7.90 -2.69 8.11
CA SER A 53 6.65 -3.21 7.54
C SER A 53 6.60 -3.21 6.00
N ILE A 54 7.58 -2.60 5.32
CA ILE A 54 7.61 -2.51 3.85
C ILE A 54 7.63 -3.89 3.20
N ASP A 55 8.46 -4.81 3.69
CA ASP A 55 8.59 -6.14 3.10
C ASP A 55 7.30 -6.96 3.24
N GLU A 56 6.60 -6.83 4.37
CA GLU A 56 5.28 -7.42 4.57
C GLU A 56 4.27 -6.85 3.56
N MET A 57 4.25 -5.53 3.36
CA MET A 57 3.33 -4.89 2.43
C MET A 57 3.65 -5.21 0.97
N LYS A 58 4.93 -5.36 0.63
CA LYS A 58 5.35 -5.84 -0.68
C LYS A 58 4.81 -7.23 -0.95
N SER A 59 4.91 -8.14 0.02
CA SER A 59 4.31 -9.48 -0.05
C SER A 59 2.79 -9.40 -0.25
N LYS A 60 2.10 -8.54 0.51
CA LYS A 60 0.64 -8.33 0.37
C LYS A 60 0.25 -7.74 -0.99
N MET A 61 1.06 -6.84 -1.56
CA MET A 61 0.85 -6.33 -2.92
C MET A 61 1.04 -7.42 -3.99
N THR A 62 2.02 -8.30 -3.83
CA THR A 62 2.19 -9.47 -4.70
C THR A 62 0.97 -10.38 -4.61
N GLU A 63 0.51 -10.70 -3.40
CA GLU A 63 -0.68 -11.52 -3.18
C GLU A 63 -1.95 -10.88 -3.79
N LEU A 64 -2.13 -9.57 -3.63
CA LEU A 64 -3.25 -8.82 -4.20
C LEU A 64 -3.27 -8.92 -5.73
N ASN A 65 -2.11 -8.80 -6.37
CA ASN A 65 -1.98 -8.96 -7.82
C ASN A 65 -2.26 -10.39 -8.27
N THR A 66 -1.75 -11.40 -7.55
CA THR A 66 -2.03 -12.81 -7.84
C THR A 66 -3.53 -13.12 -7.75
N ARG A 67 -4.19 -12.68 -6.67
CA ARG A 67 -5.65 -12.84 -6.51
C ARG A 67 -6.44 -12.07 -7.57
N SER A 68 -5.98 -10.87 -7.94
CA SER A 68 -6.62 -10.09 -9.01
C SER A 68 -6.57 -10.83 -10.34
N ASN A 69 -5.43 -11.44 -10.69
CA ASN A 69 -5.32 -12.18 -11.96
C ASN A 69 -6.24 -13.40 -11.97
N ALA A 70 -6.26 -14.18 -10.88
CA ALA A 70 -7.15 -15.33 -10.76
C ALA A 70 -8.63 -14.93 -10.88
N LEU A 71 -9.03 -13.81 -10.28
CA LEU A 71 -10.39 -13.29 -10.38
C LEU A 71 -10.71 -12.76 -11.79
N LEU A 72 -9.76 -12.12 -12.47
CA LEU A 72 -9.94 -11.65 -13.85
C LEU A 72 -10.16 -12.78 -14.85
N ASP A 73 -9.55 -13.95 -14.61
CA ASP A 73 -9.75 -15.14 -15.44
C ASP A 73 -11.17 -15.72 -15.31
N GLU A 74 -11.85 -15.46 -14.18
CA GLU A 74 -13.20 -15.95 -13.89
C GLU A 74 -14.32 -14.93 -14.13
N PHE A 75 -14.02 -13.62 -14.11
CA PHE A 75 -15.04 -12.57 -14.23
C PHE A 75 -15.51 -12.31 -15.67
N ARG A 76 -16.79 -11.93 -15.80
CA ARG A 76 -17.33 -11.37 -17.05
C ARG A 76 -16.76 -9.95 -17.27
N ALA A 77 -16.75 -9.50 -18.53
CA ALA A 77 -16.05 -8.30 -18.98
C ALA A 77 -16.24 -7.03 -18.11
N ASP A 78 -17.47 -6.73 -17.66
CA ASP A 78 -17.75 -5.52 -16.87
C ASP A 78 -17.24 -5.58 -15.42
N GLU A 79 -17.33 -6.75 -14.78
CA GLU A 79 -16.81 -6.95 -13.41
C GLU A 79 -15.28 -7.00 -13.40
N GLY A 80 -14.69 -7.59 -14.46
CA GLY A 80 -13.26 -7.59 -14.67
C GLY A 80 -12.68 -6.19 -14.89
N HIS A 81 -13.40 -5.30 -15.57
CA HIS A 81 -12.95 -3.91 -15.77
C HIS A 81 -12.77 -3.17 -14.43
N ASN A 82 -13.74 -3.27 -13.52
CA ASN A 82 -13.67 -2.62 -12.21
C ASN A 82 -12.53 -3.18 -11.35
N LEU A 83 -12.36 -4.50 -11.35
CA LEU A 83 -11.27 -5.16 -10.66
C LEU A 83 -9.90 -4.70 -11.20
N SER A 84 -9.73 -4.72 -12.53
CA SER A 84 -8.50 -4.28 -13.19
C SER A 84 -8.17 -2.81 -12.89
N HIS A 85 -9.17 -1.94 -12.92
CA HIS A 85 -9.01 -0.52 -12.56
C HIS A 85 -8.54 -0.35 -11.11
N SER A 86 -9.17 -1.08 -10.18
CA SER A 86 -8.84 -1.00 -8.76
C SER A 86 -7.44 -1.56 -8.45
N THR A 87 -7.07 -2.69 -9.06
CA THR A 87 -5.71 -3.26 -8.97
C THR A 87 -4.66 -2.31 -9.54
N SER A 88 -4.93 -1.69 -10.71
CA SER A 88 -4.03 -0.70 -11.32
C SER A 88 -3.82 0.53 -10.42
N LYS A 89 -4.88 0.99 -9.76
CA LYS A 89 -4.80 2.08 -8.77
C LYS A 89 -3.91 1.69 -7.59
N MET A 90 -4.04 0.47 -7.06
CA MET A 90 -3.18 -0.02 -5.97
C MET A 90 -1.72 -0.08 -6.38
N ASN A 91 -1.43 -0.62 -7.57
CA ASN A 91 -0.07 -0.66 -8.11
C ASN A 91 0.53 0.75 -8.28
N THR A 92 -0.28 1.71 -8.75
CA THR A 92 0.15 3.11 -8.89
C THR A 92 0.46 3.74 -7.52
N LEU A 93 -0.37 3.49 -6.50
CA LEU A 93 -0.13 3.99 -5.14
C LEU A 93 1.14 3.40 -4.54
N TRP A 94 1.35 2.09 -4.72
CA TRP A 94 2.56 1.40 -4.28
C TRP A 94 3.82 1.97 -4.96
N SER A 95 3.81 2.10 -6.29
CA SER A 95 4.95 2.68 -7.03
C SER A 95 5.26 4.10 -6.56
N LYS A 96 4.25 4.96 -6.41
CA LYS A 96 4.44 6.33 -5.90
C LYS A 96 5.02 6.38 -4.49
N PHE A 97 4.66 5.42 -3.65
CA PHE A 97 5.22 5.31 -2.31
C PHE A 97 6.68 4.84 -2.38
N ASN A 98 6.95 3.76 -3.11
CA ASN A 98 8.28 3.16 -3.23
C ASN A 98 9.28 4.06 -4.00
N ASP A 99 8.81 4.97 -4.85
CA ASP A 99 9.68 5.95 -5.52
C ASP A 99 10.13 7.09 -4.58
N LYS A 100 9.41 7.28 -3.46
CA LYS A 100 9.68 8.34 -2.48
C LYS A 100 10.42 7.83 -1.23
N PHE A 101 10.45 6.52 -1.03
CA PHE A 101 11.15 5.85 0.06
C PHE A 101 12.54 5.40 -0.43
#